data_AF-A0A0N5BB60-F1
#
_entry.id   AF-A0A0N5BB60-F1
#
_cell.length_a   1.000
_cell.length_b   1.000
_cell.length_c   1.000
_cell.angle_alpha   90.00
_cell.angle_beta   90.00
_cell.angle_gamma   90.00
#
_symmetry.space_group_name_H-M   'P 1'
#
loop_
_entity.id
_entity.type
_entity.pdbx_description
1 polymer ?
#
loop_
_entity_poly.entity_id
_entity_poly.type
_entity_poly.pdbx_seq_one_letter_code
_entity_poly.pdbx_strand_id
1 'polypeptide(L)'
;MHSKYFIIFFNLFSLIYCYKILVVNPKFGYSHVNFFSQVADILTEAGHDVTVLTINIDPTIKHPGAYKAKIITYPSTKEVEDNFANMIDNRFIWSLSNDGAQQFKVIKKCLLINTTFCSLR
;
A
#
# COMPACT_ATOMS: atom_id res chain seq x y z
N MET A 1 -12.34 49.60 -2.89
CA MET A 1 -11.68 48.72 -3.88
C MET A 1 -10.76 47.64 -3.27
N HIS A 2 -10.39 47.68 -1.98
CA HIS A 2 -9.46 46.71 -1.37
C HIS A 2 -10.02 45.32 -1.03
N SER A 3 -11.33 45.20 -0.76
CA SER A 3 -11.94 43.92 -0.36
C SER A 3 -11.82 42.81 -1.43
N LYS A 4 -11.87 43.16 -2.73
CA LYS A 4 -11.75 42.18 -3.83
C LYS A 4 -10.35 41.55 -3.89
N TYR A 5 -9.30 42.34 -3.66
CA TYR A 5 -7.92 41.85 -3.63
C TYR A 5 -7.68 40.94 -2.42
N PHE A 6 -8.33 41.22 -1.29
CA PHE A 6 -8.24 40.39 -0.09
C PHE A 6 -8.86 38.99 -0.29
N ILE A 7 -10.00 38.92 -1.01
CA ILE A 7 -10.65 37.65 -1.36
C ILE A 7 -9.77 36.82 -2.31
N ILE A 8 -9.15 37.45 -3.31
CA ILE A 8 -8.22 36.78 -4.23
C ILE A 8 -7.00 36.22 -3.46
N PHE A 9 -6.45 37.01 -2.54
CA PHE A 9 -5.32 36.58 -1.70
C PHE A 9 -5.67 35.38 -0.80
N PHE A 10 -6.87 35.34 -0.22
CA PHE A 10 -7.31 34.22 0.61
C PHE A 10 -7.52 32.92 -0.19
N ASN A 11 -7.96 33.02 -1.45
CA ASN A 11 -8.08 31.85 -2.33
C ASN A 11 -6.71 31.25 -2.69
N LEU A 12 -5.65 32.07 -2.76
CA LEU A 12 -4.29 31.58 -3.01
C LEU A 12 -3.75 30.74 -1.84
N PHE A 13 -4.18 30.98 -0.60
CA PHE A 13 -3.77 30.16 0.56
C PHE A 13 -4.24 28.71 0.47
N SER A 14 -5.38 28.46 -0.18
CA SER A 14 -5.92 27.11 -0.35
C SER A 14 -5.04 26.23 -1.25
N LEU A 15 -4.26 26.86 -2.15
CA LEU A 15 -3.32 26.18 -3.06
C LEU A 15 -2.00 25.78 -2.39
N ILE A 16 -1.70 26.27 -1.19
CA ILE A 16 -0.43 26.04 -0.49
C ILE A 16 -0.53 24.81 0.45
N TYR A 17 -1.71 24.21 0.60
CA TYR A 17 -1.90 23.07 1.48
C TYR A 17 -1.22 21.80 0.96
N CYS A 18 0.00 21.57 1.44
CA CYS A 18 0.72 20.30 1.31
C CYS A 18 0.20 19.34 2.40
N TYR A 19 -0.59 18.34 2.01
CA TYR A 19 -1.01 17.27 2.92
C TYR A 19 0.13 16.29 3.15
N LYS A 20 0.21 15.77 4.39
CA LYS A 20 1.08 14.66 4.74
C LYS A 20 0.32 13.35 4.59
N ILE A 21 0.68 12.57 3.59
CA ILE A 21 -0.02 11.35 3.20
C ILE A 21 0.87 10.14 3.51
N LEU A 22 0.32 9.15 4.22
CA LEU A 22 0.98 7.87 4.47
C LEU A 22 0.32 6.78 3.61
N VAL A 23 1.08 6.23 2.68
CA VAL A 23 0.66 5.10 1.84
C VAL A 23 1.25 3.82 2.43
N VAL A 24 0.40 2.90 2.88
CA VAL A 24 0.84 1.60 3.38
C VAL A 24 0.81 0.60 2.23
N ASN A 25 1.97 0.11 1.82
CA ASN A 25 2.14 -0.78 0.67
C ASN A 25 2.93 -2.06 1.05
N PRO A 26 2.25 -3.07 1.59
CA PRO A 26 2.89 -4.36 1.84
C PRO A 26 3.23 -5.06 0.52
N LYS A 27 4.46 -5.56 0.39
CA LYS A 27 4.93 -6.31 -0.78
C LYS A 27 4.50 -7.76 -0.70
N PHE A 28 3.26 -8.04 -1.12
CA PHE A 28 2.74 -9.40 -1.27
C PHE A 28 2.35 -9.74 -2.71
N GLY A 29 2.30 -8.75 -3.61
CA GLY A 29 2.03 -8.95 -5.04
C GLY A 29 2.59 -7.82 -5.90
N TYR A 30 3.20 -8.15 -7.03
CA TYR A 30 3.87 -7.17 -7.91
C TYR A 30 2.90 -6.08 -8.41
N SER A 31 1.69 -6.46 -8.82
CA SER A 31 0.66 -5.53 -9.30
C SER A 31 0.19 -4.57 -8.22
N HIS A 32 -0.02 -5.07 -6.99
CA HIS A 32 -0.40 -4.26 -5.83
C HIS A 32 0.67 -3.22 -5.53
N VAL A 33 1.94 -3.65 -5.48
CA VAL A 33 3.06 -2.74 -5.23
C VAL A 33 3.12 -1.68 -6.32
N ASN A 34 3.07 -2.06 -7.59
CA ASN A 34 3.12 -1.13 -8.72
C ASN A 34 1.98 -0.10 -8.71
N PHE A 35 0.75 -0.53 -8.44
CA PHE A 35 -0.41 0.38 -8.38
C PHE A 35 -0.25 1.44 -7.28
N PHE A 36 0.05 1.02 -6.05
CA PHE A 36 0.23 1.96 -4.94
C PHE A 36 1.48 2.83 -5.11
N SER A 37 2.52 2.33 -5.78
CA SER A 37 3.70 3.10 -6.15
C SER A 37 3.35 4.25 -7.10
N GLN A 38 2.56 3.98 -8.15
CA GLN A 38 2.11 5.03 -9.07
C GLN A 38 1.22 6.07 -8.38
N VAL A 39 0.30 5.64 -7.51
CA VAL A 39 -0.54 6.54 -6.73
C VAL A 39 0.31 7.46 -5.84
N ALA A 40 1.30 6.90 -5.14
CA ALA A 40 2.20 7.67 -4.30
C ALA A 40 3.04 8.68 -5.11
N ASP A 41 3.49 8.31 -6.30
CA ASP A 41 4.24 9.19 -7.19
C ASP A 41 3.39 10.35 -7.71
N ILE A 42 2.15 10.08 -8.15
CA ILE A 42 1.20 11.12 -8.59
C ILE A 42 0.89 12.13 -7.47
N LEU A 43 0.66 11.63 -6.25
CA LEU A 43 0.39 12.49 -5.10
C LEU A 43 1.62 13.33 -4.71
N THR A 44 2.82 12.78 -4.87
CA THR A 44 4.08 13.51 -4.65
C THR A 44 4.27 14.59 -5.72
N GLU A 45 3.99 14.29 -6.98
CA GLU A 45 4.03 15.25 -8.10
C GLU A 45 3.02 16.39 -7.94
N ALA A 46 1.86 16.11 -7.35
CA ALA A 46 0.87 17.13 -7.00
C ALA A 46 1.33 18.09 -5.89
N GLY A 47 2.49 17.85 -5.28
CA GLY A 47 3.08 18.71 -4.24
C GLY A 47 2.74 18.30 -2.81
N HIS A 48 2.28 17.07 -2.58
CA HIS A 48 2.04 16.53 -1.24
C HIS A 48 3.28 15.85 -0.64
N ASP A 49 3.39 15.83 0.69
CA ASP A 49 4.42 15.11 1.42
C ASP A 49 3.96 13.66 1.61
N VAL A 50 4.34 12.80 0.67
CA VAL A 50 3.94 11.39 0.67
C VAL A 50 5.05 10.51 1.22
N THR A 51 4.71 9.72 2.23
CA THR A 51 5.57 8.64 2.76
C THR A 51 4.94 7.29 2.45
N VAL A 52 5.70 6.37 1.87
CA VAL A 52 5.30 5.00 1.57
C VAL A 52 5.92 4.06 2.59
N LEU A 53 5.09 3.48 3.45
CA LEU A 53 5.49 2.41 4.37
C LEU A 53 5.40 1.07 3.65
N THR A 54 6.55 0.43 3.47
CA THR A 54 6.69 -0.81 2.72
C THR A 54 7.06 -1.95 3.66
N ILE A 55 6.29 -3.04 3.64
CA ILE A 55 6.56 -4.24 4.44
C ILE A 55 6.91 -5.38 3.47
N ASN A 56 8.12 -5.93 3.57
CA ASN A 56 8.60 -6.94 2.62
C ASN A 56 8.08 -8.34 2.98
N ILE A 57 6.83 -8.67 2.64
CA ILE A 57 6.22 -9.98 2.99
C ILE A 57 6.71 -11.10 2.07
N ASP A 58 6.82 -10.81 0.77
CA ASP A 58 7.30 -11.75 -0.23
C ASP A 58 8.74 -11.37 -0.66
N PRO A 59 9.76 -12.21 -0.39
CA PRO A 59 11.15 -11.92 -0.76
C PRO A 59 11.38 -11.97 -2.28
N THR A 60 10.45 -12.52 -3.06
CA THR A 60 10.56 -12.59 -4.53
C THR A 60 10.26 -11.24 -5.19
N ILE A 61 9.56 -10.34 -4.51
CA ILE A 61 9.16 -9.04 -5.07
C ILE A 61 10.26 -8.00 -4.85
N LYS A 62 11.09 -7.84 -5.88
CA LYS A 62 12.19 -6.85 -5.90
C LYS A 62 11.77 -5.44 -6.34
N HIS A 63 10.47 -5.15 -6.41
CA HIS A 63 10.00 -3.85 -6.86
C HIS A 63 10.52 -2.74 -5.92
N PRO A 64 11.15 -1.67 -6.45
CA PRO A 64 11.77 -0.63 -5.62
C PRO A 64 10.74 0.15 -4.79
N GLY A 65 9.47 0.15 -5.21
CA GLY A 65 8.40 0.93 -4.59
C GLY A 65 8.09 2.16 -5.42
N ALA A 66 7.59 3.21 -4.77
CA ALA A 66 7.38 4.52 -5.41
C ALA A 66 8.73 5.15 -5.73
N TYR A 67 8.87 5.86 -6.85
CA TYR A 67 10.16 6.43 -7.27
C TYR A 67 10.40 7.84 -6.71
N LYS A 68 9.34 8.59 -6.45
CA LYS A 68 9.37 10.01 -6.06
C LYS A 68 9.00 10.19 -4.58
N ALA A 69 8.12 9.35 -4.05
CA ALA A 69 7.70 9.42 -2.66
C ALA A 69 8.78 8.90 -1.69
N LYS A 70 8.74 9.36 -0.43
CA LYS A 70 9.68 8.91 0.62
C LYS A 70 9.36 7.48 1.04
N ILE A 71 10.33 6.56 0.97
CA ILE A 71 10.10 5.14 1.30
C ILE A 71 10.63 4.82 2.71
N ILE A 72 9.80 4.18 3.53
CA ILE A 72 10.22 3.53 4.78
C ILE A 72 10.01 2.03 4.60
N THR A 73 11.08 1.25 4.65
CA THR A 73 10.99 -0.21 4.52
C THR A 73 11.13 -0.88 5.88
N TYR A 74 10.15 -1.70 6.23
CA TYR A 74 10.20 -2.58 7.39
C TYR A 74 10.57 -4.01 6.92
N PRO A 75 11.66 -4.59 7.42
CA PRO A 75 12.03 -5.96 7.09
C PRO A 75 11.01 -6.93 7.70
N SER A 76 10.64 -7.97 6.95
CA SER A 76 9.81 -9.03 7.50
C SER A 76 10.64 -9.99 8.34
N THR A 77 10.01 -10.60 9.34
CA THR A 77 10.60 -11.71 10.08
C THR A 77 10.41 -13.00 9.29
N LYS A 78 11.36 -13.94 9.41
CA LYS A 78 11.30 -15.25 8.72
C LYS A 78 9.99 -16.00 8.97
N GLU A 79 9.44 -15.87 10.18
CA GLU A 79 8.14 -16.46 10.54
C GLU A 79 6.99 -15.94 9.68
N VAL A 80 6.97 -14.65 9.35
CA VAL A 80 5.91 -14.06 8.51
C VAL A 80 6.09 -14.46 7.04
N GLU A 81 7.34 -14.54 6.58
CA GLU A 81 7.67 -15.03 5.23
C GLU A 81 7.24 -16.50 5.05
N ASP A 82 7.59 -17.35 6.01
CA ASP A 82 7.24 -18.79 6.01
C ASP A 82 5.72 -18.99 6.12
N ASN A 83 5.04 -18.22 6.99
CA ASN A 83 3.58 -18.27 7.11
C ASN A 83 2.89 -17.83 5.81
N PHE A 84 3.40 -16.80 5.13
CA PHE A 84 2.84 -16.33 3.87
C PHE A 84 3.05 -17.35 2.75
N ALA A 85 4.26 -17.91 2.60
CA ALA A 85 4.58 -18.92 1.60
C ALA A 85 3.75 -20.21 1.77
N ASN A 86 3.52 -20.63 3.01
CA ASN A 86 2.68 -21.79 3.32
C ASN A 86 1.17 -21.48 3.20
N MET A 87 0.75 -20.21 3.34
CA MET A 87 -0.64 -19.82 3.21
C MET A 87 -1.08 -19.63 1.77
N ILE A 88 -0.27 -18.95 0.95
CA ILE A 88 -0.58 -18.60 -0.44
C ILE A 88 0.37 -19.40 -1.33
N ASP A 89 0.03 -20.65 -1.64
CA ASP A 89 0.56 -21.23 -2.88
C ASP A 89 0.09 -20.31 -4.00
N ASN A 90 1.02 -19.59 -4.64
CA ASN A 90 0.69 -18.66 -5.71
C ASN A 90 -0.09 -19.36 -6.83
N ARG A 91 0.07 -20.67 -6.99
CA ARG A 91 -0.74 -21.46 -7.92
C ARG A 91 -2.13 -21.74 -7.39
N PHE A 92 -2.38 -21.75 -6.09
CA PHE A 92 -3.69 -22.01 -5.52
C PHE A 92 -4.72 -20.99 -5.98
N ILE A 93 -4.41 -19.68 -5.91
CA ILE A 93 -5.32 -18.61 -6.39
C ILE A 93 -5.67 -18.77 -7.88
N TRP A 94 -4.71 -19.16 -8.71
CA TRP A 94 -4.91 -19.34 -10.15
C TRP A 94 -5.46 -20.71 -10.56
N SER A 95 -5.31 -21.73 -9.71
CA SER A 95 -5.86 -23.09 -9.90
C SER A 95 -7.16 -23.30 -9.14
N LEU A 96 -7.73 -22.23 -8.57
CA LEU A 96 -8.95 -22.30 -7.80
C LEU A 96 -10.09 -22.77 -8.69
N SER A 97 -10.73 -23.86 -8.29
CA SER A 97 -11.93 -24.33 -8.97
C SER A 97 -13.10 -23.37 -8.69
N ASN A 98 -14.09 -23.34 -9.58
CA ASN A 98 -15.34 -22.57 -9.38
C ASN A 98 -16.24 -23.12 -8.25
N ASP A 99 -15.72 -24.05 -7.43
CA ASP A 99 -16.43 -24.56 -6.27
C ASP A 99 -16.49 -23.51 -5.15
N GLY A 100 -17.70 -23.21 -4.70
CA GLY A 100 -17.94 -22.17 -3.70
C GLY A 100 -17.25 -22.46 -2.36
N ALA A 101 -17.15 -23.73 -1.95
CA ALA A 101 -16.53 -24.10 -0.68
C ALA A 101 -15.00 -23.86 -0.69
N GLN A 102 -14.34 -24.12 -1.83
CA GLN A 102 -12.92 -23.78 -1.99
C GLN A 102 -12.68 -22.27 -1.98
N GLN A 103 -13.56 -21.48 -2.59
CA GLN A 103 -13.50 -20.02 -2.57
C GLN A 103 -13.68 -19.45 -1.15
N PHE A 104 -14.61 -19.98 -0.36
CA PHE A 104 -14.79 -19.58 1.05
C PHE A 104 -13.56 -19.88 1.91
N LYS A 105 -12.86 -20.99 1.63
CA LYS A 105 -11.63 -21.36 2.35
C LYS A 105 -10.51 -20.35 2.12
N VAL A 106 -10.41 -19.81 0.90
CA VAL A 106 -9.43 -18.76 0.53
C VAL A 106 -9.75 -17.45 1.23
N ILE A 107 -11.02 -17.01 1.17
CA ILE A 107 -11.48 -15.77 1.81
C ILE A 107 -11.16 -15.82 3.31
N LYS A 108 -11.43 -16.96 3.97
CA LYS A 108 -11.11 -17.16 5.38
C LYS A 108 -9.59 -17.09 5.66
N LYS A 109 -8.76 -17.65 4.77
CA LYS A 109 -7.30 -17.62 4.88
C LYS A 109 -6.72 -16.21 4.67
N CYS A 110 -7.23 -15.45 3.71
CA CYS A 110 -6.88 -14.03 3.51
C CYS A 110 -7.31 -13.16 4.69
N LEU A 111 -8.49 -13.40 5.28
CA LEU A 111 -8.95 -12.64 6.44
C LEU A 111 -8.05 -12.86 7.67
N LEU A 112 -7.52 -14.07 7.83
CA LEU A 112 -6.59 -14.39 8.93
C LEU A 112 -5.27 -13.60 8.86
N ILE A 113 -4.82 -13.24 7.65
CA ILE A 113 -3.59 -12.44 7.44
C ILE A 113 -3.76 -11.02 8.02
N ASN A 114 -4.94 -10.42 7.89
CA ASN A 114 -5.20 -9.10 8.48
C ASN A 114 -5.19 -9.15 10.02
N THR A 115 -5.64 -10.26 10.61
CA THR A 115 -5.62 -10.43 12.07
C THR A 115 -4.22 -10.71 12.62
N THR A 116 -3.37 -11.49 11.94
CA THR A 116 -1.98 -11.71 12.38
C THR A 116 -1.12 -10.45 12.24
N PHE A 117 -1.40 -9.60 11.25
CA PHE A 117 -0.80 -8.26 11.15
C PHE A 117 -1.19 -7.36 12.33
N CYS A 118 -2.40 -7.53 12.87
CA CYS A 118 -2.92 -6.73 13.97
C CYS A 118 -2.48 -7.25 15.36
N SER A 119 -2.19 -8.55 15.50
CA SER A 119 -1.81 -9.17 16.78
C SER A 119 -0.30 -9.14 17.10
N LEU A 120 0.54 -8.57 16.24
CA LEU A 120 1.96 -8.32 16.50
C LEU A 120 2.20 -6.99 17.25
N ARG A 121 1.22 -6.56 18.06
CA ARG A 121 1.33 -5.43 18.99
C ARG A 121 1.65 -5.91 20.40
#